data_AF-A0A944PXU9-F1
#
_entry.id   AF-A0A944PXU9-F1
#
_cell.length_a   1.000
_cell.length_b   1.000
_cell.length_c   1.000
_cell.angle_alpha   90.00
_cell.angle_beta   90.00
_cell.angle_gamma   90.00
#
_symmetry.space_group_name_H-M   'P 1'
#
loop_
_entity.id
_entity.type
_entity.pdbx_description
1 polymer ?
#
loop_
_entity_poly.entity_id
_entity_poly.type
_entity_poly.pdbx_seq_one_letter_code
_entity_poly.pdbx_strand_id
1 'polypeptide(L)'
;MTVRAISAEWLVPRWLVRRVLNSSIFPARSTRRRRTALDDQDQKLITAMINKGMGAKEIWTELMDIHDISVSIANLQIMATKQRRTAQNQQRRLSPDRPKAS
;
A
#
# COMPACT_ATOMS: atom_id res chain seq x y z
N MET A 1 -27.58 3.78 -11.50
CA MET A 1 -27.48 2.31 -11.27
C MET A 1 -28.55 1.90 -10.26
N THR A 2 -29.31 0.82 -10.47
CA THR A 2 -30.41 0.41 -9.57
C THR A 2 -30.01 -0.74 -8.64
N VAL A 3 -30.72 -0.95 -7.53
CA VAL A 3 -30.53 -2.11 -6.64
C VAL A 3 -30.63 -3.44 -7.40
N ARG A 4 -31.53 -3.52 -8.40
CA ARG A 4 -31.68 -4.72 -9.24
C ARG A 4 -30.46 -4.94 -10.14
N ALA A 5 -29.92 -3.87 -10.71
CA ALA A 5 -28.73 -3.95 -11.56
C ALA A 5 -27.49 -4.41 -10.75
N ILE A 6 -27.24 -3.79 -9.59
CA ILE A 6 -26.11 -4.17 -8.71
C ILE A 6 -26.22 -5.63 -8.26
N SER A 7 -27.42 -6.05 -7.86
CA SER A 7 -27.66 -7.44 -7.41
C SER A 7 -27.39 -8.46 -8.52
N ALA A 8 -27.77 -8.16 -9.76
CA ALA A 8 -27.56 -9.04 -10.89
C ALA A 8 -26.09 -9.10 -11.32
N GLU A 9 -25.43 -7.95 -11.35
CA GLU A 9 -24.04 -7.82 -11.80
C GLU A 9 -23.04 -8.42 -10.79
N TRP A 10 -23.29 -8.24 -9.49
CA TRP A 10 -22.39 -8.69 -8.42
C TRP A 10 -22.83 -9.99 -7.76
N LEU A 11 -23.90 -10.64 -8.27
CA LEU A 11 -24.47 -11.90 -7.75
C LEU A 11 -24.77 -11.87 -6.24
N VAL A 12 -25.10 -10.69 -5.70
CA VAL A 12 -25.42 -10.50 -4.28
C VAL A 12 -26.92 -10.30 -4.07
N PRO A 13 -27.50 -10.77 -2.94
CA PRO A 13 -28.92 -10.58 -2.65
C PRO A 13 -29.33 -9.10 -2.57
N ARG A 14 -30.51 -8.76 -3.08
CA ARG A 14 -31.05 -7.39 -3.06
C ARG A 14 -31.15 -6.79 -1.66
N TRP A 15 -31.39 -7.61 -0.64
CA TRP A 15 -31.45 -7.16 0.75
C TRP A 15 -30.08 -6.66 1.24
N LEU A 16 -28.98 -7.28 0.79
CA LEU A 16 -27.62 -6.91 1.15
C LEU A 16 -27.22 -5.61 0.46
N VAL A 17 -27.55 -5.46 -0.82
CA VAL A 17 -27.35 -4.20 -1.57
C VAL A 17 -28.08 -3.05 -0.88
N ARG A 18 -29.36 -3.24 -0.51
CA ARG A 18 -30.11 -2.23 0.25
C ARG A 18 -29.47 -1.92 1.61
N ARG A 19 -29.01 -2.94 2.33
CA ARG A 19 -28.35 -2.77 3.62
C ARG A 19 -27.06 -1.96 3.48
N VAL A 20 -26.24 -2.22 2.46
CA VAL A 20 -24.98 -1.50 2.20
C VAL A 20 -25.26 -0.05 1.80
N LEU A 21 -26.20 0.18 0.87
CA LEU A 21 -26.52 1.53 0.39
C LEU A 21 -27.23 2.39 1.44
N ASN A 22 -28.05 1.79 2.29
CA ASN A 22 -28.75 2.49 3.38
C ASN A 22 -27.90 2.61 4.65
N SER A 23 -26.80 1.87 4.76
CA SER A 23 -25.89 2.00 5.88
C SER A 23 -25.01 3.22 5.67
N SER A 24 -25.27 4.30 6.40
CA SER A 24 -24.33 5.43 6.54
C SER A 24 -23.00 5.00 7.15
N ILE A 25 -22.96 3.80 7.73
CA ILE A 25 -21.80 3.17 8.35
C ILE A 25 -21.22 2.22 7.30
N PHE A 26 -20.18 2.67 6.60
CA PHE A 26 -19.28 1.71 5.95
C PHE A 26 -18.87 0.68 7.03
N PRO A 27 -18.93 -0.64 6.76
CA PRO A 27 -18.49 -1.62 7.74
C PRO A 27 -17.12 -1.17 8.21
N ALA A 28 -16.98 -0.91 9.52
CA ALA A 28 -15.73 -0.47 10.10
C ALA A 28 -14.69 -1.48 9.64
N ARG A 29 -13.80 -1.07 8.71
CA ARG A 29 -12.88 -1.99 8.05
C ARG A 29 -12.10 -2.68 9.16
N SER A 30 -12.41 -3.95 9.43
CA SER A 30 -11.76 -4.72 10.47
C SER A 30 -10.40 -5.19 9.96
N THR A 31 -9.64 -4.31 9.32
CA THR A 31 -8.23 -4.56 9.08
C THR A 31 -7.57 -4.41 10.43
N ARG A 32 -7.61 -5.50 11.21
CA ARG A 32 -6.90 -5.61 12.47
C ARG A 32 -5.46 -5.25 12.13
N ARG A 33 -4.96 -4.10 12.60
CA ARG A 33 -3.55 -3.76 12.44
C ARG A 33 -2.75 -4.98 12.86
N ARG A 34 -2.08 -5.65 11.91
CA ARG A 34 -1.19 -6.74 12.26
C ARG A 34 -0.15 -6.12 13.21
N ARG A 35 -0.17 -6.59 14.45
CA ARG A 35 0.85 -6.26 15.45
C ARG A 35 2.15 -6.98 15.14
N THR A 36 2.08 -8.04 14.32
CA THR A 36 3.19 -8.76 13.74
C THR A 36 3.96 -7.88 12.75
N ALA A 37 5.29 -7.94 12.82
CA ALA A 37 6.16 -7.26 11.88
C ALA A 37 5.80 -7.65 10.43
N LEU A 38 5.97 -6.70 9.50
CA LEU A 38 5.85 -6.96 8.06
C LEU A 38 6.78 -8.13 7.70
N ASP A 39 6.22 -9.16 7.07
CA ASP A 39 7.04 -10.28 6.61
C ASP A 39 7.91 -9.86 5.41
N ASP A 40 8.86 -10.71 5.04
CA ASP A 40 9.80 -10.42 3.95
C ASP A 40 9.08 -10.27 2.59
N GLN A 41 7.92 -10.89 2.42
CA GLN A 41 7.13 -10.82 1.19
C GLN A 41 6.41 -9.48 1.09
N ASP A 42 5.79 -9.02 2.18
CA ASP A 42 5.18 -7.69 2.32
C ASP A 42 6.22 -6.59 2.10
N GLN A 43 7.43 -6.75 2.68
CA GLN A 43 8.52 -5.80 2.47
C GLN A 43 8.95 -5.75 1.01
N LYS A 44 9.12 -6.89 0.34
CA LYS A 44 9.46 -6.95 -1.09
C LYS A 44 8.39 -6.28 -1.95
N LEU A 45 7.11 -6.50 -1.63
CA LEU A 45 6.00 -5.88 -2.31
C LEU A 45 6.03 -4.35 -2.18
N ILE A 46 6.17 -3.84 -0.95
CA ILE A 46 6.26 -2.40 -0.67
C ILE A 46 7.48 -1.79 -1.39
N THR A 47 8.63 -2.46 -1.34
CA THR A 47 9.85 -2.04 -2.03
C THR A 47 9.66 -1.96 -3.53
N ALA A 48 8.96 -2.93 -4.15
CA ALA A 48 8.64 -2.89 -5.57
C ALA A 48 7.72 -1.71 -5.92
N MET A 49 6.73 -1.40 -5.08
CA MET A 49 5.84 -0.24 -5.30
C MET A 49 6.59 1.10 -5.16
N ILE A 50 7.51 1.20 -4.18
CA ILE A 50 8.38 2.38 -4.01
C ILE A 50 9.29 2.55 -5.24
N ASN A 51 9.85 1.47 -5.77
CA ASN A 51 10.69 1.51 -6.98
C ASN A 51 9.91 1.92 -8.23
N LYS A 52 8.60 1.63 -8.29
CA LYS A 52 7.69 2.14 -9.33
C LYS A 52 7.37 3.63 -9.18
N GLY A 53 7.83 4.28 -8.11
CA GLY A 53 7.63 5.71 -7.87
C GLY A 53 6.32 6.06 -7.16
N MET A 54 5.56 5.08 -6.67
CA MET A 54 4.29 5.35 -6.00
C MET A 54 4.48 6.16 -4.71
N GLY A 55 3.53 7.06 -4.45
CA GLY A 55 3.44 7.80 -3.20
C GLY A 55 2.95 6.91 -2.05
N ALA A 56 3.28 7.29 -0.81
CA ALA A 56 2.88 6.50 0.37
C ALA A 56 1.36 6.31 0.51
N LYS A 57 0.56 7.27 0.03
CA LYS A 57 -0.91 7.17 0.01
C LYS A 57 -1.40 6.15 -1.03
N GLU A 58 -0.78 6.13 -2.20
CA GLU A 58 -1.11 5.17 -3.27
C GLU A 58 -0.75 3.75 -2.86
N ILE A 59 0.46 3.58 -2.32
CA ILE A 59 0.91 2.29 -1.75
C ILE A 59 -0.07 1.81 -0.68
N TRP A 60 -0.48 2.71 0.21
CA TRP A 60 -1.44 2.38 1.27
C TRP A 60 -2.79 1.91 0.70
N THR A 61 -3.32 2.62 -0.31
CA THR A 61 -4.57 2.24 -0.97
C THR A 61 -4.44 0.88 -1.65
N GLU A 62 -3.37 0.63 -2.41
CA GLU A 62 -3.14 -0.65 -3.08
C GLU A 62 -3.01 -1.82 -2.08
N LEU A 63 -2.25 -1.61 -1.00
CA LEU A 63 -2.09 -2.61 0.07
C LEU A 63 -3.41 -2.93 0.75
N MET A 64 -4.27 -1.92 0.97
CA MET A 64 -5.57 -2.13 1.59
C MET A 64 -6.59 -2.74 0.64
N ASP A 65 -6.62 -2.32 -0.63
CA ASP A 65 -7.68 -2.70 -1.57
C ASP A 65 -7.41 -4.04 -2.25
N ILE A 66 -6.13 -4.38 -2.51
CA ILE A 66 -5.76 -5.63 -3.20
C ILE A 66 -5.23 -6.69 -2.23
N HIS A 67 -4.44 -6.28 -1.24
CA HIS A 67 -3.68 -7.19 -0.41
C HIS A 67 -4.24 -7.37 1.01
N ASP A 68 -5.28 -6.61 1.40
CA ASP A 68 -5.86 -6.56 2.77
C ASP A 68 -4.82 -6.30 3.87
N ILE A 69 -3.74 -5.58 3.53
CA ILE A 69 -2.62 -5.27 4.41
C ILE A 69 -2.80 -3.85 4.99
N SER A 70 -2.85 -3.75 6.32
CA SER A 70 -2.96 -2.46 7.02
C SER A 70 -1.61 -2.02 7.60
N VAL A 71 -0.96 -1.09 6.90
CA VAL A 71 0.29 -0.43 7.33
C VAL A 71 0.03 1.04 7.58
N SER A 72 0.73 1.66 8.53
CA SER A 72 0.62 3.10 8.74
C SER A 72 1.29 3.87 7.60
N ILE A 73 0.65 4.96 7.15
CA ILE A 73 1.23 5.85 6.13
C ILE A 73 2.60 6.39 6.59
N ALA A 74 2.76 6.68 7.88
CA ALA A 74 4.04 7.10 8.45
C ALA A 74 5.14 6.03 8.29
N ASN A 75 4.84 4.74 8.52
CA ASN A 75 5.80 3.67 8.29
C ASN A 75 6.17 3.56 6.81
N LEU A 76 5.20 3.70 5.90
CA LEU A 76 5.47 3.70 4.45
C LEU A 76 6.39 4.86 4.04
N GLN A 77 6.20 6.06 4.60
CA GLN A 77 7.08 7.21 4.36
C GLN A 77 8.51 6.97 4.89
N ILE A 78 8.64 6.38 6.08
CA ILE A 78 9.94 6.00 6.66
C ILE A 78 10.64 4.98 5.76
N MET A 79 9.93 3.94 5.31
CA MET A 79 10.45 2.91 4.41
C MET A 79 10.91 3.50 3.07
N ALA A 80 10.09 4.35 2.44
CA ALA A 80 10.43 5.04 1.20
C ALA A 80 11.68 5.93 1.36
N THR A 81 11.79 6.66 2.47
CA THR A 81 12.95 7.52 2.76
C THR A 81 14.21 6.69 3.00
N LYS A 82 14.11 5.60 3.76
CA LYS A 82 15.22 4.67 4.02
C LYS A 82 15.73 4.05 2.71
N GLN A 83 14.82 3.59 1.86
CA GLN A 83 15.14 2.95 0.59
C GLN A 83 15.83 3.93 -0.38
N ARG A 84 15.37 5.18 -0.46
CA ARG A 84 16.03 6.24 -1.25
C ARG A 84 17.46 6.52 -0.77
N ARG A 85 17.68 6.56 0.55
CA ARG A 85 19.03 6.74 1.13
C ARG A 85 19.94 5.56 0.82
N THR A 86 19.44 4.33 0.87
CA THR A 86 20.21 3.14 0.53
C THR A 86 20.65 3.15 -0.94
N ALA A 87 19.75 3.53 -1.86
CA ALA A 87 20.08 3.67 -3.28
C ALA A 87 21.17 4.74 -3.52
N GLN A 88 21.07 5.91 -2.86
CA GLN A 88 22.08 6.96 -2.94
C GLN A 88 23.44 6.54 -2.38
N ASN A 89 23.45 5.80 -1.26
CA ASN A 89 24.68 5.30 -0.66
C ASN A 89 25.34 4.22 -1.53
N GLN A 90 24.56 3.40 -2.24
CA GLN A 90 25.10 2.45 -3.23
C GLN A 90 25.71 3.17 -4.43
N GLN A 91 25.04 4.20 -4.97
CA GLN A 91 25.59 5.02 -6.06
C GLN A 91 26.90 5.71 -5.67
N ARG A 92 26.99 6.28 -4.46
CA ARG A 92 28.23 6.89 -3.95
C ARG A 92 29.38 5.90 -3.77
N ARG A 93 29.08 4.64 -3.45
CA ARG A 93 30.10 3.58 -3.32
C ARG A 93 30.57 3.04 -4.68
N LEU A 94 29.74 3.16 -5.71
CA LEU A 94 30.04 2.73 -7.09
C LEU A 94 30.71 3.81 -7.95
N SER A 95 30.88 5.03 -7.42
CA SER A 95 31.72 6.08 -8.02
C SER A 95 33.01 6.30 -7.22
N PRO A 96 34.02 5.40 -7.32
CA PRO A 96 35.34 5.64 -6.76
C PRO A 96 36.20 6.39 -7.79
N ASP A 97 35.91 7.66 -8.06
CA ASP A 97 36.98 8.47 -8.65
C ASP A 97 36.82 9.97 -8.38
N ARG A 98 37.77 10.49 -7.59
CA ARG A 98 38.28 11.83 -7.78
C ARG A 98 39.79 11.74 -7.49
N PRO A 99 40.65 11.99 -8.48
CA PRO A 99 42.09 11.89 -8.27
C PRO A 99 42.53 12.95 -7.26
N LYS A 100 43.43 12.56 -6.36
CA LYS A 100 44.18 13.50 -5.53
C LYS A 100 45.04 14.34 -6.47
N ALA A 101 44.72 15.63 -6.61
CA ALA A 101 45.64 16.59 -7.18
C ALA A 101 46.77 16.79 -6.16
N SER A 102 47.96 16.31 -6.52
CA SER A 102 49.24 16.67 -5.92
C SER A 102 49.73 18.00 -6.46
#